data_AF-A0A1M7BAQ2-F1
#
_entry.id   AF-A0A1M7BAQ2-F1
#
_cell.length_a   1.000
_cell.length_b   1.000
_cell.length_c   1.000
_cell.angle_alpha   90.00
_cell.angle_beta   90.00
_cell.angle_gamma   90.00
#
_symmetry.space_group_name_H-M   'P 1'
#
loop_
_entity.id
_entity.type
_entity.pdbx_description
1 polymer ?
#
loop_
_entity_poly.entity_id
_entity_poly.type
_entity_poly.pdbx_seq_one_letter_code
_entity_poly.pdbx_strand_id
1 'polypeptide(L)'
;MLSNLNDLKKAAFVVNTVLTVLVIVMMAFYYFMGATFLAYYSIPVACFYFFHYYWIHKKQFTKVTWTTYTMLTLYMFICTICLGYDYGFQLYAMSTIPLIYHIRYMAKKFKQPDPKPNLFSVFIVISCMVSSLYSVYAGPIYQIGGAVKLAFLCMNLGAVCFFLVSFSQVTSKLIIKTEEKLIKQADFDALTGLANRYYMMSRLDPILADKNAASNQWLAMIDVDNFKKINDTYGHDVGDQVLMILANQMKKICKDCVISRWGGEEFLVSGNNSKVSPRIMQTLLEEIRKREVHSDTENFHFSISVGVSMHIANESLGPWIRRTDRLLYQAKKNGKNQVVC
;
A
#
# COMPACT_ATOMS: atom_id res chain seq x y z
N MET A 1 -0.17 -6.88 5.85
CA MET A 1 -1.09 -7.83 6.51
C MET A 1 -0.88 -7.80 8.03
N LEU A 2 -0.79 -6.60 8.61
CA LEU A 2 -0.69 -6.34 10.06
C LEU A 2 -1.54 -5.10 10.32
N SER A 3 -2.85 -5.27 10.28
CA SER A 3 -3.83 -4.21 10.59
C SER A 3 -4.22 -4.24 12.07
N ASN A 4 -3.95 -5.33 12.78
CA ASN A 4 -4.30 -5.50 14.19
C ASN A 4 -3.06 -5.83 15.05
N LEU A 5 -3.00 -5.30 16.28
CA LEU A 5 -1.98 -5.58 17.30
C LEU A 5 -1.84 -7.08 17.59
N ASN A 6 -2.91 -7.84 17.40
CA ASN A 6 -2.90 -9.30 17.60
C ASN A 6 -2.09 -10.03 16.52
N ASP A 7 -2.11 -9.55 15.27
CA ASP A 7 -1.30 -10.15 14.20
C ASP A 7 0.19 -9.87 14.43
N LEU A 8 0.51 -8.66 14.92
CA LEU A 8 1.88 -8.30 15.29
C LEU A 8 2.39 -9.16 16.44
N LYS A 9 1.53 -9.45 17.43
CA LYS A 9 1.83 -10.38 18.52
C LYS A 9 2.12 -11.78 18.01
N LYS A 10 1.29 -12.33 17.11
CA LYS A 10 1.51 -13.65 16.51
C LYS A 10 2.82 -13.71 15.74
N ALA A 11 3.09 -12.71 14.91
CA ALA A 11 4.35 -12.63 14.15
C ALA A 11 5.57 -12.56 15.07
N ALA A 12 5.56 -11.69 16.08
CA ALA A 12 6.65 -11.57 17.04
C ALA A 12 6.87 -12.87 17.82
N PHE A 13 5.79 -13.57 18.19
CA PHE A 13 5.87 -14.87 18.85
C PHE A 13 6.56 -15.90 17.95
N VAL A 14 6.12 -16.06 16.70
CA VAL A 14 6.71 -17.00 15.74
C VAL A 14 8.19 -16.71 15.51
N VAL A 15 8.56 -15.44 15.28
CA VAL A 15 9.97 -15.05 15.08
C VAL A 15 10.81 -15.39 16.30
N ASN A 16 10.33 -15.07 17.50
CA ASN A 16 11.05 -15.38 18.75
C ASN A 16 11.20 -16.88 18.97
N THR A 17 10.19 -17.68 18.63
CA THR A 17 10.26 -19.15 18.67
C THR A 17 11.33 -19.68 17.72
N VAL A 18 11.36 -19.22 16.48
CA VAL A 18 12.38 -19.62 15.50
C VAL A 18 13.78 -19.31 16.00
N LEU A 19 14.01 -18.10 16.54
CA LEU A 19 15.32 -17.72 17.11
C LEU A 19 15.71 -18.58 18.31
N THR A 20 14.76 -18.86 19.21
CA THR A 20 15.01 -19.71 20.38
C THR A 20 15.42 -21.12 19.97
N VAL A 21 14.66 -21.71 19.03
CA VAL A 21 14.96 -23.05 18.50
C VAL A 21 16.32 -23.07 17.81
N LEU A 22 16.64 -22.04 17.00
CA LEU A 22 17.92 -21.95 16.31
C LEU A 22 19.09 -21.89 17.29
N VAL A 23 19.00 -21.11 18.37
CA VAL A 23 20.04 -21.07 19.42
C VAL A 23 20.20 -22.42 20.11
N ILE A 24 19.11 -23.14 20.41
CA ILE A 24 19.17 -24.47 21.02
C ILE A 24 19.82 -25.50 20.07
N VAL A 25 19.48 -25.45 18.78
CA VAL A 25 20.09 -26.32 17.77
C VAL A 25 21.58 -26.01 17.63
N MET A 26 21.96 -24.73 17.58
CA MET A 26 23.36 -24.32 17.56
C MET A 26 24.11 -24.73 18.83
N MET A 27 23.48 -24.65 20.00
CA MET A 27 24.06 -25.11 21.27
C MET A 27 24.42 -26.59 21.24
N ALA A 28 23.48 -27.44 20.81
CA ALA A 28 23.71 -28.87 20.67
C ALA A 28 24.84 -29.14 19.67
N PHE A 29 24.82 -28.45 18.54
CA PHE A 29 25.88 -28.54 17.54
C PHE A 29 27.26 -28.16 18.09
N TYR A 30 27.39 -27.03 18.80
CA TYR A 30 28.65 -26.61 19.41
C TYR A 30 29.17 -27.62 20.43
N TYR A 31 28.27 -28.27 21.17
CA TYR A 31 28.64 -29.34 22.08
C TYR A 31 29.24 -30.55 21.33
N PHE A 32 28.60 -31.01 20.24
CA PHE A 32 29.11 -32.11 19.42
C PHE A 32 30.47 -31.82 18.78
N MET A 33 30.72 -30.56 18.41
CA MET A 33 31.99 -30.13 17.82
C MET A 33 33.12 -29.91 18.83
N GLY A 34 32.86 -30.07 20.13
CA GLY A 34 33.82 -29.76 21.18
C GLY A 34 34.01 -28.26 21.44
N ALA A 35 33.17 -27.39 20.86
CA ALA A 35 33.15 -25.96 21.09
C ALA A 35 32.42 -25.62 22.40
N THR A 36 32.94 -26.12 23.52
CA THR A 36 32.27 -26.10 24.84
C THR A 36 31.91 -24.69 25.31
N PHE A 37 32.77 -23.69 25.09
CA PHE A 37 32.48 -22.31 25.45
C PHE A 37 31.24 -21.77 24.72
N LEU A 38 31.12 -22.01 23.41
CA LEU A 38 29.98 -21.55 22.61
C LEU A 38 28.69 -22.29 22.99
N ALA A 39 28.78 -23.56 23.35
CA ALA A 39 27.65 -24.32 23.87
C ALA A 39 27.13 -23.68 25.17
N TYR A 40 27.99 -23.42 26.15
CA TYR A 40 27.59 -22.77 27.39
C TYR A 40 27.12 -21.32 27.19
N TYR A 41 27.75 -20.58 26.28
CA TYR A 41 27.34 -19.21 25.93
C TYR A 41 25.93 -19.16 25.30
N SER A 42 25.48 -20.24 24.66
CA SER A 42 24.14 -20.31 24.08
C SER A 42 23.03 -20.42 25.12
N ILE A 43 23.33 -20.89 26.34
CA ILE A 43 22.36 -21.02 27.44
C ILE A 43 21.78 -19.65 27.87
N PRO A 44 22.58 -18.65 28.28
CA PRO A 44 22.04 -17.35 28.68
C PRO A 44 21.30 -16.65 27.53
N VAL A 45 21.72 -16.86 26.28
CA VAL A 45 21.05 -16.31 25.08
C VAL A 45 19.67 -16.95 24.89
N ALA A 46 19.56 -18.28 25.02
CA ALA A 46 18.29 -18.98 24.96
C ALA A 46 17.35 -18.53 26.10
N CYS A 47 17.86 -18.43 27.34
CA CYS A 47 17.09 -17.91 28.48
C CYS A 47 16.55 -16.50 28.22
N PHE A 48 17.34 -15.65 27.56
CA PHE A 48 16.93 -14.30 27.22
C PHE A 48 15.83 -14.29 26.13
N TYR A 49 15.91 -15.16 25.12
CA TYR A 49 14.82 -15.35 24.16
C TYR A 49 13.56 -15.95 24.80
N PHE A 50 13.68 -16.79 25.84
CA PHE A 50 12.52 -17.18 26.63
C PHE A 50 11.89 -15.99 27.36
N PHE A 51 12.71 -15.09 27.91
CA PHE A 51 12.21 -13.86 28.54
C PHE A 51 11.49 -12.92 27.56
N HIS A 52 11.86 -12.91 26.27
CA HIS A 52 11.12 -12.12 25.26
C HIS A 52 9.63 -12.47 25.18
N TYR A 53 9.22 -13.71 25.45
CA TYR A 53 7.80 -14.07 25.45
C TYR A 53 7.01 -13.20 26.43
N TYR A 54 7.56 -12.90 27.61
CA TYR A 54 6.93 -12.00 28.58
C TYR A 54 6.70 -10.59 28.00
N TRP A 55 7.68 -10.01 27.31
CA TRP A 55 7.52 -8.70 26.66
C TRP A 55 6.58 -8.74 25.45
N ILE A 56 6.55 -9.83 24.69
CA ILE A 56 5.58 -10.06 23.61
C ILE A 56 4.16 -10.11 24.18
N HIS A 57 3.96 -10.79 25.32
CA HIS A 57 2.68 -10.82 26.04
C HIS A 57 2.27 -9.42 26.53
N LYS A 58 3.21 -8.63 27.04
CA LYS A 58 3.00 -7.22 27.42
C LYS A 58 2.93 -6.24 26.24
N LYS A 59 2.94 -6.72 24.99
CA LYS A 59 2.91 -5.90 23.76
C LYS A 59 4.05 -4.87 23.67
N GLN A 60 5.18 -5.12 24.35
CA GLN A 60 6.36 -4.27 24.32
C GLN A 60 7.25 -4.61 23.11
N PHE A 61 6.69 -4.59 21.90
CA PHE A 61 7.34 -5.07 20.68
C PHE A 61 8.64 -4.33 20.35
N THR A 62 8.69 -3.03 20.60
CA THR A 62 9.87 -2.20 20.35
C THR A 62 11.06 -2.68 21.19
N LYS A 63 10.84 -3.03 22.46
CA LYS A 63 11.89 -3.56 23.34
C LYS A 63 12.38 -4.92 22.85
N VAL A 64 11.46 -5.86 22.61
CA VAL A 64 11.78 -7.20 22.08
C VAL A 64 12.63 -7.11 20.84
N THR A 65 12.29 -6.20 19.93
CA THR A 65 12.98 -6.13 18.64
C THR A 65 14.40 -5.58 18.79
N TRP A 66 14.58 -4.52 19.59
CA TRP A 66 15.90 -3.97 19.87
C TRP A 66 16.82 -4.97 20.55
N THR A 67 16.32 -5.61 21.60
CA THR A 67 17.11 -6.58 22.35
C THR A 67 17.42 -7.83 21.53
N THR A 68 16.51 -8.24 20.63
CA THR A 68 16.78 -9.30 19.64
C THR A 68 17.97 -8.95 18.75
N TYR A 69 18.03 -7.75 18.18
CA TYR A 69 19.12 -7.39 17.28
C TYR A 69 20.45 -7.18 17.99
N THR A 70 20.43 -6.61 19.19
CA THR A 70 21.63 -6.49 20.01
C THR A 70 22.17 -7.88 20.36
N MET A 71 21.31 -8.78 20.83
CA MET A 71 21.72 -10.15 21.17
C MET A 71 22.20 -10.93 19.95
N LEU A 72 21.50 -10.83 18.81
CA LEU A 72 21.93 -11.49 17.59
C LEU A 72 23.31 -10.98 17.13
N THR A 73 23.53 -9.66 17.13
CA THR A 73 24.82 -9.06 16.76
C THR A 73 25.94 -9.53 17.70
N LEU A 74 25.72 -9.51 19.01
CA LEU A 74 26.68 -10.00 20.00
C LEU A 74 26.97 -11.50 19.86
N TYR A 75 25.93 -12.29 19.61
CA TYR A 75 26.07 -13.73 19.40
C TYR A 75 26.91 -14.03 18.16
N MET A 76 26.63 -13.36 17.04
CA MET A 76 27.40 -13.54 15.80
C MET A 76 28.83 -13.01 15.94
N PHE A 77 29.05 -11.92 16.68
CA PHE A 77 30.38 -11.39 16.99
C PHE A 77 31.24 -12.44 17.70
N ILE A 78 30.71 -13.04 18.77
CA ILE A 78 31.41 -14.07 19.55
C ILE A 78 31.61 -15.35 18.73
N CYS A 79 30.60 -15.80 17.99
CA CYS A 79 30.75 -16.97 17.10
C CYS A 79 31.85 -16.76 16.06
N THR A 80 31.94 -15.56 15.48
CA THR A 80 32.97 -15.20 14.49
C THR A 80 34.37 -15.22 15.09
N ILE A 81 34.54 -14.71 16.32
CA ILE A 81 35.83 -14.77 17.02
C ILE A 81 36.23 -16.22 17.35
N CYS A 82 35.28 -17.02 17.82
CA CYS A 82 35.57 -18.37 18.30
C CYS A 82 35.81 -19.38 17.16
N LEU A 83 35.00 -19.34 16.10
CA LEU A 83 35.02 -20.33 15.01
C LEU A 83 35.75 -19.83 13.76
N GLY A 84 35.71 -18.52 13.50
CA GLY A 84 36.32 -17.90 12.34
C GLY A 84 35.34 -17.12 11.46
N TYR A 85 35.85 -16.10 10.76
CA TYR A 85 35.09 -15.30 9.78
C TYR A 85 34.60 -16.10 8.57
N ASP A 86 35.28 -17.19 8.30
CA ASP A 86 35.13 -18.07 7.15
C ASP A 86 33.93 -19.03 7.27
N TYR A 87 33.28 -19.09 8.45
CA TYR A 87 31.99 -19.75 8.67
C TYR A 87 30.79 -18.89 8.29
N GLY A 88 30.97 -17.57 8.12
CA GLY A 88 29.90 -16.67 7.67
C GLY A 88 28.85 -16.30 8.72
N PHE A 89 29.10 -16.46 10.02
CA PHE A 89 28.15 -16.07 11.08
C PHE A 89 27.80 -14.57 11.05
N GLN A 90 28.76 -13.71 10.70
CA GLN A 90 28.56 -12.28 10.53
C GLN A 90 27.47 -11.93 9.48
N LEU A 91 27.19 -12.83 8.53
CA LEU A 91 26.15 -12.64 7.51
C LEU A 91 24.76 -12.52 8.14
N TYR A 92 24.48 -13.23 9.24
CA TYR A 92 23.21 -13.12 9.95
C TYR A 92 23.02 -11.72 10.55
N ALA A 93 24.06 -11.15 11.17
CA ALA A 93 23.99 -9.80 11.71
C ALA A 93 23.75 -8.77 10.60
N MET A 94 24.48 -8.87 9.47
CA MET A 94 24.26 -8.00 8.30
C MET A 94 22.85 -8.14 7.71
N SER A 95 22.30 -9.37 7.68
CA SER A 95 20.96 -9.62 7.15
C SER A 95 19.85 -8.92 7.93
N THR A 96 20.11 -8.48 9.17
CA THR A 96 19.13 -7.73 9.97
C THR A 96 19.01 -6.26 9.61
N ILE A 97 19.97 -5.70 8.87
CA ILE A 97 19.96 -4.26 8.52
C ILE A 97 18.65 -3.84 7.85
N PRO A 98 18.15 -4.53 6.79
CA PRO A 98 16.86 -4.20 6.18
C PRO A 98 15.67 -4.27 7.15
N LEU A 99 15.70 -5.17 8.14
CA LEU A 99 14.64 -5.29 9.14
C LEU A 99 14.57 -4.08 10.08
N ILE A 100 15.71 -3.46 10.42
CA ILE A 100 15.74 -2.27 11.29
C ILE A 100 15.03 -1.10 10.61
N TYR A 101 15.19 -0.94 9.29
CA TYR A 101 14.44 0.06 8.52
C TYR A 101 12.94 -0.24 8.47
N HIS A 102 12.54 -1.51 8.47
CA HIS A 102 11.14 -1.88 8.61
C HIS A 102 10.56 -1.47 9.98
N ILE A 103 11.34 -1.54 11.06
CA ILE A 103 10.90 -1.04 12.37
C ILE A 103 10.73 0.47 12.35
N ARG A 104 11.62 1.23 11.70
CA ARG A 104 11.43 2.68 11.56
C ARG A 104 10.09 3.00 10.91
N TYR A 105 9.72 2.25 9.86
CA TYR A 105 8.41 2.34 9.24
C TYR A 105 7.27 2.03 10.25
N MET A 106 7.38 0.95 11.02
CA MET A 106 6.40 0.60 12.06
C MET A 106 6.31 1.67 13.17
N ALA A 107 7.45 2.18 13.65
CA ALA A 107 7.52 3.20 14.68
C ALA A 107 6.80 4.48 14.22
N LYS A 108 7.04 4.92 12.98
CA LYS A 108 6.31 6.04 12.37
C LYS A 108 4.80 5.76 12.29
N LYS A 109 4.40 4.55 11.86
CA LYS A 109 3.00 4.14 11.77
C LYS A 109 2.28 4.16 13.13
N PHE A 110 2.97 3.78 14.20
CA PHE A 110 2.42 3.73 15.57
C PHE A 110 2.79 4.94 16.44
N LYS A 111 3.29 6.04 15.84
CA LYS A 111 3.70 7.27 16.54
C LYS A 111 4.68 7.04 17.71
N GLN A 112 5.59 6.08 17.55
CA GLN A 112 6.67 5.79 18.49
C GLN A 112 7.94 6.58 18.14
N PRO A 113 8.89 6.74 19.09
CA PRO A 113 10.17 7.38 18.83
C PRO A 113 10.91 6.73 17.64
N ASP A 114 11.58 7.53 16.81
CA ASP A 114 12.36 7.02 15.69
C ASP A 114 13.52 6.16 16.22
N PRO A 115 13.63 4.89 15.77
CA PRO A 115 14.70 4.00 16.21
C PRO A 115 16.10 4.41 15.73
N LYS A 116 16.26 5.43 14.88
CA LYS A 116 17.57 5.86 14.33
C LYS A 116 18.37 4.69 13.73
N PRO A 117 17.81 3.99 12.71
CA PRO A 117 18.37 2.74 12.17
C PRO A 117 19.80 2.88 11.64
N ASN A 118 20.18 4.06 11.15
CA ASN A 118 21.50 4.32 10.59
C ASN A 118 22.61 4.06 11.63
N LEU A 119 22.45 4.58 12.85
CA LEU A 119 23.46 4.43 13.91
C LEU A 119 23.68 2.95 14.26
N PHE A 120 22.58 2.21 14.40
CA PHE A 120 22.65 0.80 14.72
C PHE A 120 23.16 -0.05 13.55
N SER A 121 22.85 0.32 12.31
CA SER A 121 23.39 -0.36 11.12
C SER A 121 24.91 -0.18 11.04
N VAL A 122 25.41 1.02 11.32
CA VAL A 122 26.87 1.27 11.42
C VAL A 122 27.49 0.44 12.54
N PHE A 123 26.84 0.36 13.71
CA PHE A 123 27.28 -0.51 14.81
C PHE A 123 27.41 -1.97 14.38
N ILE A 124 26.39 -2.54 13.71
CA ILE A 124 26.43 -3.92 13.18
C ILE A 124 27.63 -4.11 12.25
N VAL A 125 27.82 -3.19 11.30
CA VAL A 125 28.91 -3.29 10.31
C VAL A 125 30.27 -3.25 11.02
N ILE A 126 30.48 -2.31 11.94
CA ILE A 126 31.72 -2.20 12.71
C ILE A 126 31.95 -3.47 13.53
N SER A 127 30.94 -3.97 14.25
CA SER A 127 31.05 -5.23 15.00
C SER A 127 31.48 -6.39 14.09
N CYS A 128 30.85 -6.55 12.92
CA CYS A 128 31.21 -7.60 11.97
C CYS A 128 32.64 -7.45 11.43
N MET A 129 33.07 -6.22 11.13
CA MET A 129 34.44 -5.94 10.67
C MET A 129 35.46 -6.26 11.76
N VAL A 130 35.22 -5.79 12.99
CA VAL A 130 36.13 -6.02 14.12
C VAL A 130 36.26 -7.50 14.45
N SER A 131 35.15 -8.26 14.51
CA SER A 131 35.22 -9.70 14.79
C SER A 131 35.95 -10.46 13.67
N SER A 132 35.75 -10.05 12.42
CA SER A 132 36.41 -10.69 11.27
C SER A 132 37.91 -10.38 11.25
N LEU A 133 38.31 -9.13 11.49
CA LEU A 133 39.72 -8.73 11.57
C LEU A 133 40.44 -9.43 12.74
N TYR A 134 39.77 -9.51 13.90
CA TYR A 134 40.31 -10.24 15.04
C TYR A 134 40.52 -11.72 14.71
N SER A 135 39.52 -12.36 14.08
CA SER A 135 39.63 -13.77 13.67
C SER A 135 40.79 -14.02 12.70
N VAL A 136 41.11 -13.08 11.81
CA VAL A 136 42.26 -13.18 10.90
C VAL A 136 43.59 -13.02 11.64
N TYR A 137 43.66 -12.05 12.55
CA TYR A 137 44.91 -11.72 13.26
C TYR A 137 45.26 -12.73 14.35
N ALA A 138 44.30 -13.09 15.20
CA ALA A 138 44.49 -13.99 16.35
C ALA A 138 44.29 -15.48 15.99
N GLY A 139 43.65 -15.76 14.85
CA GLY A 139 43.18 -17.09 14.49
C GLY A 139 41.92 -17.50 15.27
N PRO A 140 41.16 -18.50 14.77
CA PRO A 140 40.00 -19.03 15.48
C PRO A 140 40.45 -19.87 16.69
N ILE A 141 39.70 -19.76 17.79
CA ILE A 141 39.93 -20.54 19.02
C ILE A 141 39.69 -22.04 18.75
N TYR A 142 38.68 -22.34 17.93
CA TYR A 142 38.32 -23.71 17.56
C TYR A 142 38.71 -23.99 16.11
N GLN A 143 39.67 -24.91 15.92
CA GLN A 143 40.10 -25.34 14.58
C GLN A 143 39.37 -26.62 14.18
N ILE A 144 38.31 -26.44 13.39
CA ILE A 144 37.49 -27.52 12.85
C ILE A 144 37.86 -27.76 11.37
N GLY A 145 37.85 -29.02 10.94
CA GLY A 145 38.28 -29.44 9.60
C GLY A 145 37.53 -28.77 8.42
N GLY A 146 38.22 -28.64 7.29
CA GLY A 146 37.79 -27.80 6.16
C GLY A 146 36.46 -28.17 5.50
N ALA A 147 36.07 -29.45 5.46
CA ALA A 147 34.80 -29.87 4.88
C ALA A 147 33.58 -29.39 5.70
N VAL A 148 33.69 -29.45 7.04
CA VAL A 148 32.64 -28.96 7.95
C VAL A 148 32.51 -27.45 7.84
N LYS A 149 33.63 -26.73 7.80
CA LYS A 149 33.66 -25.29 7.56
C LYS A 149 32.92 -24.89 6.29
N LEU A 150 33.21 -25.55 5.16
CA LEU A 150 32.56 -25.27 3.89
C LEU A 150 31.04 -25.55 3.95
N ALA A 151 30.65 -26.67 4.56
CA ALA A 151 29.23 -27.01 4.75
C ALA A 151 28.48 -25.92 5.55
N PHE A 152 29.09 -25.41 6.62
CA PHE A 152 28.52 -24.31 7.40
C PHE A 152 28.43 -23.01 6.63
N LEU A 153 29.47 -22.64 5.90
CA LEU A 153 29.44 -21.45 5.06
C LEU A 153 28.30 -21.54 4.04
N CYS A 154 28.15 -22.68 3.35
CA CYS A 154 27.07 -22.93 2.41
C CYS A 154 25.68 -22.87 3.08
N MET A 155 25.53 -23.48 4.26
CA MET A 155 24.28 -23.45 5.02
C MET A 155 23.91 -22.01 5.45
N ASN A 156 24.85 -21.27 6.03
CA ASN A 156 24.65 -19.91 6.51
C ASN A 156 24.37 -18.95 5.34
N LEU A 157 25.12 -19.07 4.25
CA LEU A 157 24.89 -18.29 3.03
C LEU A 157 23.51 -18.61 2.45
N GLY A 158 23.14 -19.88 2.34
CA GLY A 158 21.83 -20.31 1.87
C GLY A 158 20.69 -19.76 2.74
N ALA A 159 20.81 -19.85 4.07
CA ALA A 159 19.83 -19.32 5.01
C ALA A 159 19.68 -17.80 4.91
N VAL A 160 20.78 -17.06 4.83
CA VAL A 160 20.77 -15.60 4.69
C VAL A 160 20.22 -15.17 3.33
N CYS A 161 20.64 -15.80 2.24
CA CYS A 161 20.10 -15.53 0.91
C CYS A 161 18.60 -15.82 0.85
N PHE A 162 18.15 -16.96 1.38
CA PHE A 162 16.74 -17.30 1.48
C PHE A 162 15.95 -16.25 2.26
N PHE A 163 16.48 -15.82 3.41
CA PHE A 163 15.88 -14.77 4.23
C PHE A 163 15.78 -13.43 3.47
N LEU A 164 16.87 -12.98 2.83
CA LEU A 164 16.89 -11.71 2.10
C LEU A 164 15.96 -11.72 0.88
N VAL A 165 15.92 -12.81 0.13
CA VAL A 165 14.99 -12.98 -1.00
C VAL A 165 13.54 -12.96 -0.50
N SER A 166 13.23 -13.73 0.54
CA SER A 166 11.89 -13.77 1.13
C SER A 166 11.47 -12.40 1.67
N PHE A 167 12.36 -11.70 2.37
CA PHE A 167 12.13 -10.35 2.88
C PHE A 167 11.87 -9.38 1.74
N SER A 168 12.71 -9.38 0.69
CA SER A 168 12.57 -8.53 -0.49
C SER A 168 11.26 -8.77 -1.23
N GLN A 169 10.84 -10.03 -1.40
CA GLN A 169 9.55 -10.35 -2.01
C GLN A 169 8.37 -9.82 -1.19
N VAL A 170 8.42 -9.93 0.14
CA VAL A 170 7.36 -9.44 1.03
C VAL A 170 7.28 -7.91 1.01
N THR A 171 8.43 -7.22 1.07
CA THR A 171 8.46 -5.75 1.04
C THR A 171 8.02 -5.20 -0.32
N SER A 172 8.48 -5.78 -1.43
CA SER A 172 8.05 -5.37 -2.78
C SER A 172 6.54 -5.55 -2.98
N LYS A 173 5.98 -6.70 -2.56
CA LYS A 173 4.52 -6.91 -2.59
C LYS A 173 3.75 -5.90 -1.74
N LEU A 174 4.32 -5.48 -0.60
CA LEU A 174 3.71 -4.46 0.26
C LEU A 174 3.74 -3.08 -0.40
N ILE A 175 4.86 -2.71 -1.03
CA ILE A 175 5.03 -1.44 -1.73
C ILE A 175 4.03 -1.35 -2.88
N ILE A 176 4.00 -2.34 -3.78
CA ILE A 176 3.08 -2.39 -4.94
C ILE A 176 1.63 -2.26 -4.50
N LYS A 177 1.20 -3.04 -3.48
CA LYS A 177 -0.19 -2.94 -2.96
C LYS A 177 -0.52 -1.59 -2.36
N THR A 178 0.45 -0.94 -1.71
CA THR A 178 0.25 0.38 -1.11
C THR A 178 0.13 1.43 -2.22
N GLU A 179 0.97 1.33 -3.25
CA GLU A 179 0.92 2.19 -4.43
C GLU A 179 -0.39 2.02 -5.19
N GLU A 180 -0.82 0.79 -5.49
CA GLU A 180 -2.13 0.53 -6.12
C GLU A 180 -3.29 1.13 -5.32
N LYS A 181 -3.24 1.04 -3.99
CA LYS A 181 -4.26 1.63 -3.12
C LYS A 181 -4.23 3.16 -3.19
N LEU A 182 -3.05 3.76 -3.18
CA LEU A 182 -2.89 5.21 -3.30
C LEU A 182 -3.38 5.69 -4.67
N ILE A 183 -3.05 4.99 -5.75
CA ILE A 183 -3.54 5.28 -7.10
C ILE A 183 -5.06 5.20 -7.13
N LYS A 184 -5.66 4.11 -6.60
CA LYS A 184 -7.12 4.00 -6.53
C LYS A 184 -7.77 5.14 -5.74
N GLN A 185 -7.17 5.56 -4.63
CA GLN A 185 -7.64 6.71 -3.84
C GLN A 185 -7.43 8.05 -4.57
N ALA A 186 -6.40 8.14 -5.42
CA ALA A 186 -6.07 9.32 -6.19
C ALA A 186 -6.86 9.43 -7.50
N ASP A 187 -7.41 8.33 -8.03
CA ASP A 187 -8.07 8.27 -9.34
C ASP A 187 -9.59 8.11 -9.26
N PHE A 188 -10.14 7.60 -8.15
CA PHE A 188 -11.56 7.31 -8.01
C PHE A 188 -12.19 8.07 -6.84
N ASP A 189 -13.43 8.49 -7.03
CA ASP A 189 -14.24 9.11 -6.00
C ASP A 189 -14.74 8.06 -5.00
N ALA A 190 -14.55 8.31 -3.70
CA ALA A 190 -14.81 7.35 -2.64
C ALA A 190 -16.31 7.03 -2.45
N LEU A 191 -17.19 7.99 -2.73
CA LEU A 191 -18.64 7.85 -2.55
C LEU A 191 -19.27 7.05 -3.70
N THR A 192 -18.97 7.45 -4.93
CA THR A 192 -19.63 6.91 -6.14
C THR A 192 -18.88 5.75 -6.78
N GLY A 193 -17.58 5.61 -6.46
CA GLY A 193 -16.67 4.66 -7.09
C GLY A 193 -16.43 4.94 -8.58
N LEU A 194 -16.81 6.14 -9.06
CA LEU A 194 -16.48 6.61 -10.40
C LEU A 194 -15.06 7.15 -10.45
N ALA A 195 -14.52 7.36 -11.65
CA ALA A 195 -13.29 8.12 -11.79
C ALA A 195 -13.49 9.52 -11.18
N ASN A 196 -12.42 10.15 -10.72
CA ASN A 196 -12.47 11.55 -10.31
C ASN A 196 -12.05 12.46 -11.48
N ARG A 197 -12.08 13.77 -11.22
CA ARG A 197 -11.65 14.79 -12.16
C ARG A 197 -10.23 14.57 -12.71
N TYR A 198 -9.27 14.19 -11.87
CA TYR A 198 -7.88 14.00 -12.30
C TYR A 198 -7.73 12.82 -13.27
N TYR A 199 -8.36 11.69 -12.96
CA TYR A 199 -8.34 10.53 -13.85
C TYR A 199 -8.96 10.87 -15.21
N MET A 200 -10.11 11.55 -15.24
CA MET A 200 -10.76 11.97 -16.49
C MET A 200 -9.84 12.86 -17.33
N MET A 201 -9.19 13.86 -16.73
CA MET A 201 -8.24 14.73 -17.44
C MET A 201 -7.07 13.92 -18.03
N SER A 202 -6.48 13.03 -17.23
CA SER A 202 -5.36 12.18 -17.67
C SER A 202 -5.71 11.25 -18.85
N ARG A 203 -7.00 10.93 -19.03
CA ARG A 203 -7.50 10.10 -20.14
C ARG A 203 -7.82 10.91 -21.38
N LEU A 204 -8.32 12.12 -21.22
CA LEU A 204 -8.73 12.95 -22.36
C LEU A 204 -7.54 13.63 -23.05
N ASP A 205 -6.53 14.07 -22.30
CA ASP A 205 -5.37 14.78 -22.88
C ASP A 205 -4.65 13.96 -23.99
N PRO A 206 -4.35 12.66 -23.80
CA PRO A 206 -3.73 11.86 -24.86
C PRO A 206 -4.65 11.60 -26.06
N ILE A 207 -5.96 11.43 -25.83
CA ILE A 207 -6.94 11.19 -26.90
C ILE A 207 -7.02 12.40 -27.83
N LEU A 208 -6.95 13.60 -27.27
CA LEU A 208 -7.01 14.84 -28.03
C LEU A 208 -5.73 15.14 -28.82
N ALA A 209 -4.61 14.47 -28.51
CA ALA A 209 -3.39 14.56 -29.30
C ALA A 209 -3.49 13.80 -30.64
N ASP A 210 -4.34 12.77 -30.71
CA ASP A 210 -4.65 12.05 -31.94
C ASP A 210 -5.87 12.65 -32.65
N LYS A 211 -5.62 13.32 -33.80
CA LYS A 211 -6.67 14.01 -34.58
C LYS A 211 -7.79 13.07 -35.05
N ASN A 212 -7.48 11.81 -35.37
CA ASN A 212 -8.49 10.86 -35.83
C ASN A 212 -9.37 10.43 -34.66
N ALA A 213 -8.75 10.12 -33.52
CA ALA A 213 -9.47 9.72 -32.31
C ALA A 213 -10.32 10.86 -31.73
N ALA A 214 -9.86 12.11 -31.84
CA ALA A 214 -10.53 13.31 -31.33
C ALA A 214 -11.84 13.63 -32.06
N SER A 215 -11.90 13.43 -33.38
CA SER A 215 -13.02 13.85 -34.25
C SER A 215 -14.40 13.25 -33.90
N ASN A 216 -14.43 12.11 -33.21
CA ASN A 216 -15.66 11.43 -32.81
C ASN A 216 -15.95 11.54 -31.31
N GLN A 217 -15.14 12.29 -30.55
CA GLN A 217 -15.34 12.44 -29.12
C GLN A 217 -16.44 13.43 -28.79
N TRP A 218 -17.15 13.14 -27.70
CA TRP A 218 -18.13 14.03 -27.09
C TRP A 218 -17.92 14.08 -25.58
N LEU A 219 -18.36 15.19 -24.98
CA LEU A 219 -18.43 15.38 -23.54
C LEU A 219 -19.86 15.68 -23.13
N ALA A 220 -20.26 15.20 -21.95
CA ALA A 220 -21.48 15.63 -21.30
C ALA A 220 -21.20 16.01 -19.85
N MET A 221 -21.54 17.24 -19.47
CA MET A 221 -21.54 17.71 -18.09
C MET A 221 -22.95 17.54 -17.52
N ILE A 222 -23.05 16.87 -16.38
CA ILE A 222 -24.30 16.50 -15.73
C ILE A 222 -24.29 17.05 -14.31
N ASP A 223 -25.41 17.57 -13.85
CA ASP A 223 -25.57 18.06 -12.49
C ASP A 223 -26.95 17.73 -11.93
N VAL A 224 -27.01 17.41 -10.64
CA VAL A 224 -28.24 17.08 -9.93
C VAL A 224 -29.05 18.33 -9.63
N ASP A 225 -30.27 18.40 -10.17
CA ASP A 225 -31.11 19.56 -10.02
C ASP A 225 -31.55 19.76 -8.56
N ASN A 226 -31.35 20.98 -8.05
CA ASN A 226 -31.70 21.36 -6.67
C ASN A 226 -31.01 20.52 -5.59
N PHE A 227 -29.80 19.99 -5.83
CA PHE A 227 -29.09 19.13 -4.88
C PHE A 227 -28.93 19.76 -3.48
N LYS A 228 -28.64 21.07 -3.41
CA LYS A 228 -28.61 21.78 -2.12
C LYS A 228 -29.93 21.67 -1.36
N LYS A 229 -31.08 21.85 -2.03
CA LYS A 229 -32.40 21.70 -1.40
C LYS A 229 -32.63 20.28 -0.90
N ILE A 230 -32.15 19.26 -1.62
CA ILE A 230 -32.21 17.86 -1.18
C ILE A 230 -31.43 17.70 0.13
N ASN A 231 -30.19 18.17 0.20
CA ASN A 231 -29.39 18.12 1.42
C ASN A 231 -30.04 18.89 2.58
N ASP A 232 -30.55 20.09 2.32
CA ASP A 232 -31.16 20.95 3.33
C ASP A 232 -32.49 20.36 3.85
N THR A 233 -33.20 19.55 3.05
CA THR A 233 -34.51 18.96 3.41
C THR A 233 -34.37 17.58 4.05
N TYR A 234 -33.52 16.71 3.49
CA TYR A 234 -33.43 15.29 3.85
C TYR A 234 -32.10 14.90 4.51
N GLY A 235 -31.17 15.83 4.66
CA GLY A 235 -29.84 15.59 5.21
C GLY A 235 -28.82 15.08 4.18
N HIS A 236 -27.55 15.18 4.54
CA HIS A 236 -26.42 14.83 3.66
C HIS A 236 -26.38 13.34 3.31
N ASP A 237 -26.79 12.44 4.20
CA ASP A 237 -26.79 10.99 3.92
C ASP A 237 -27.75 10.64 2.78
N VAL A 238 -28.89 11.34 2.67
CA VAL A 238 -29.83 11.17 1.55
C VAL A 238 -29.28 11.79 0.27
N GLY A 239 -28.60 12.94 0.36
CA GLY A 239 -27.87 13.51 -0.76
C GLY A 239 -26.81 12.56 -1.32
N ASP A 240 -26.05 11.91 -0.45
CA ASP A 240 -25.06 10.89 -0.83
C ASP A 240 -25.71 9.70 -1.54
N GLN A 241 -26.90 9.26 -1.08
CA GLN A 241 -27.69 8.24 -1.77
C GLN A 241 -28.11 8.68 -3.18
N VAL A 242 -28.54 9.92 -3.37
CA VAL A 242 -28.88 10.47 -4.70
C VAL A 242 -27.68 10.37 -5.65
N LEU A 243 -26.49 10.76 -5.19
CA LEU A 243 -25.26 10.69 -5.98
C LEU A 243 -24.88 9.25 -6.32
N MET A 244 -25.02 8.32 -5.37
CA MET A 244 -24.79 6.88 -5.61
C MET A 244 -25.80 6.29 -6.61
N ILE A 245 -27.07 6.66 -6.54
CA ILE A 245 -28.10 6.24 -7.50
C ILE A 245 -27.74 6.72 -8.90
N LEU A 246 -27.43 8.02 -9.05
CA LEU A 246 -27.02 8.60 -10.33
C LEU A 246 -25.80 7.88 -10.90
N ALA A 247 -24.73 7.73 -10.11
CA ALA A 247 -23.52 7.04 -10.52
C ALA A 247 -23.78 5.60 -10.99
N ASN A 248 -24.65 4.87 -10.30
CA ASN A 248 -25.00 3.50 -10.68
C ASN A 248 -25.83 3.44 -11.97
N GLN A 249 -26.71 4.42 -12.24
CA GLN A 249 -27.40 4.49 -13.53
C GLN A 249 -26.46 4.85 -14.66
N MET A 250 -25.54 5.80 -14.45
CA MET A 250 -24.53 6.14 -15.44
C MET A 250 -23.68 4.93 -15.82
N LYS A 251 -23.24 4.11 -14.85
CA LYS A 251 -22.49 2.86 -15.13
C LYS A 251 -23.27 1.86 -15.99
N LYS A 252 -24.60 1.82 -15.87
CA LYS A 252 -25.46 0.89 -16.63
C LYS A 252 -25.71 1.38 -18.06
N ILE A 253 -25.88 2.69 -18.23
CA ILE A 253 -26.30 3.32 -19.49
C ILE A 253 -25.09 3.71 -20.34
N CYS A 254 -24.02 4.22 -19.73
CA CYS A 254 -22.83 4.75 -20.40
C CYS A 254 -21.67 3.73 -20.37
N LYS A 255 -21.94 2.45 -20.68
CA LYS A 255 -20.97 1.34 -20.53
C LYS A 255 -19.65 1.55 -21.28
N ASP A 256 -19.72 2.14 -22.47
CA ASP A 256 -18.56 2.37 -23.35
C ASP A 256 -17.99 3.79 -23.18
N CYS A 257 -18.37 4.50 -22.11
CA CYS A 257 -17.92 5.85 -21.82
C CYS A 257 -16.99 5.87 -20.61
N VAL A 258 -16.12 6.87 -20.57
CA VAL A 258 -15.43 7.24 -19.32
C VAL A 258 -16.39 8.11 -18.52
N ILE A 259 -16.57 7.79 -17.24
CA ILE A 259 -17.50 8.48 -16.35
C ILE A 259 -16.72 8.94 -15.12
N SER A 260 -16.79 10.23 -14.81
CA SER A 260 -16.19 10.76 -13.60
C SER A 260 -17.15 11.62 -12.77
N ARG A 261 -16.91 11.65 -11.46
CA ARG A 261 -17.41 12.70 -10.58
C ARG A 261 -16.47 13.91 -10.73
N TRP A 262 -16.99 14.98 -11.30
CA TRP A 262 -16.23 16.17 -11.68
C TRP A 262 -16.13 17.19 -10.52
N GLY A 263 -17.21 17.29 -9.74
CA GLY A 263 -17.37 18.18 -8.59
C GLY A 263 -18.22 17.54 -7.49
N GLY A 264 -18.81 18.34 -6.59
CA GLY A 264 -19.66 17.83 -5.50
C GLY A 264 -20.83 17.01 -6.03
N GLU A 265 -21.66 17.62 -6.86
CA GLU A 265 -22.86 17.07 -7.50
C GLU A 265 -22.75 16.98 -9.02
N GLU A 266 -21.58 17.33 -9.56
CA GLU A 266 -21.30 17.39 -10.98
C GLU A 266 -20.59 16.12 -11.46
N PHE A 267 -20.99 15.64 -12.65
CA PHE A 267 -20.43 14.47 -13.30
C PHE A 267 -20.04 14.81 -14.73
N LEU A 268 -18.93 14.23 -15.20
CA LEU A 268 -18.47 14.37 -16.58
C LEU A 268 -18.46 12.99 -17.25
N VAL A 269 -19.04 12.91 -18.44
CA VAL A 269 -19.04 11.72 -19.28
C VAL A 269 -18.30 12.03 -20.57
N SER A 270 -17.43 11.12 -21.00
CA SER A 270 -16.81 11.18 -22.32
C SER A 270 -17.02 9.89 -23.08
N GLY A 271 -17.37 9.99 -24.36
CA GLY A 271 -17.51 8.85 -25.26
C GLY A 271 -16.97 9.15 -26.65
N ASN A 272 -16.68 8.10 -27.42
CA ASN A 272 -16.02 8.15 -28.73
C ASN A 272 -16.97 7.93 -29.93
N ASN A 273 -18.28 8.06 -29.70
CA ASN A 273 -19.30 7.91 -30.74
C ASN A 273 -20.32 9.05 -30.65
N SER A 274 -19.99 10.15 -31.33
CA SER A 274 -20.79 11.39 -31.38
C SER A 274 -22.25 11.16 -31.77
N LYS A 275 -22.55 10.23 -32.69
CA LYS A 275 -23.92 9.98 -33.16
C LYS A 275 -24.86 9.46 -32.07
N VAL A 276 -24.33 8.89 -30.99
CA VAL A 276 -25.11 8.28 -29.92
C VAL A 276 -25.19 9.19 -28.68
N SER A 277 -24.42 10.28 -28.63
CA SER A 277 -24.26 11.08 -27.41
C SER A 277 -25.56 11.68 -26.88
N PRO A 278 -26.42 12.35 -27.68
CA PRO A 278 -27.63 12.97 -27.14
C PRO A 278 -28.65 11.90 -26.72
N ARG A 279 -28.69 10.78 -27.44
CA ARG A 279 -29.61 9.67 -27.17
C ARG A 279 -29.28 8.95 -25.87
N ILE A 280 -28.00 8.70 -25.57
CA ILE A 280 -27.58 8.09 -24.31
C ILE A 280 -27.92 9.02 -23.14
N MET A 281 -27.63 10.33 -23.27
CA MET A 281 -27.94 11.29 -22.21
C MET A 281 -29.44 11.47 -22.00
N GLN A 282 -30.25 11.47 -23.06
CA GLN A 282 -31.70 11.50 -22.94
C GLN A 282 -32.22 10.24 -22.23
N THR A 283 -31.66 9.07 -22.53
CA THR A 283 -32.02 7.81 -21.87
C THR A 283 -31.69 7.86 -20.38
N LEU A 284 -30.50 8.38 -20.02
CA LEU A 284 -30.10 8.58 -18.63
C LEU A 284 -31.09 9.51 -17.90
N LEU A 285 -31.47 10.61 -18.52
CA LEU A 285 -32.39 11.59 -17.94
C LEU A 285 -33.77 10.97 -17.64
N GLU A 286 -34.35 10.24 -18.61
CA GLU A 286 -35.64 9.56 -18.43
C GLU A 286 -35.58 8.44 -17.38
N GLU A 287 -34.48 7.69 -17.32
CA GLU A 287 -34.31 6.64 -16.31
C GLU A 287 -34.12 7.20 -14.90
N ILE A 288 -33.42 8.33 -14.74
CA ILE A 288 -33.27 9.02 -13.46
C ILE A 288 -34.60 9.57 -12.97
N ARG A 289 -35.40 10.17 -13.86
CA ARG A 289 -36.72 10.71 -13.53
C ARG A 289 -37.65 9.67 -12.90
N LYS A 290 -37.53 8.40 -13.31
CA LYS A 290 -38.33 7.29 -12.79
C LYS A 290 -37.82 6.73 -11.46
N ARG A 291 -36.63 7.14 -10.99
CA ARG A 291 -36.05 6.63 -9.74
C ARG A 291 -36.64 7.36 -8.56
N GLU A 292 -37.16 6.56 -7.64
CA GLU A 292 -37.62 7.01 -6.33
C GLU A 292 -36.47 6.87 -5.33
N VAL A 293 -36.24 7.93 -4.56
CA VAL A 293 -35.27 7.98 -3.47
C VAL A 293 -36.04 7.83 -2.18
N HIS A 294 -35.59 6.90 -1.34
CA HIS A 294 -36.22 6.61 -0.07
C HIS A 294 -35.52 7.40 1.03
N SER A 295 -36.29 8.11 1.85
CA SER A 295 -35.79 8.80 3.05
C SER A 295 -36.66 8.42 4.25
N ASP A 296 -36.22 8.79 5.46
CA ASP A 296 -36.97 8.50 6.69
C ASP A 296 -38.29 9.27 6.78
N THR A 297 -38.43 10.39 6.05
CA THR A 297 -39.60 11.27 6.11
C THR A 297 -40.58 11.02 4.97
N GLU A 298 -40.09 10.95 3.74
CA GLU A 298 -40.91 10.71 2.54
C GLU A 298 -40.07 10.22 1.35
N ASN A 299 -40.73 9.56 0.41
CA ASN A 299 -40.12 9.20 -0.86
C ASN A 299 -40.25 10.35 -1.87
N PHE A 300 -39.21 10.58 -2.67
CA PHE A 300 -39.21 11.64 -3.67
C PHE A 300 -38.47 11.25 -4.95
N HIS A 301 -38.72 12.02 -6.01
CA HIS A 301 -37.99 11.92 -7.28
C HIS A 301 -37.04 13.11 -7.44
N PHE A 302 -35.94 12.89 -8.17
CA PHE A 302 -35.00 13.94 -8.54
C PHE A 302 -34.78 13.96 -10.06
N SER A 303 -34.28 15.07 -10.57
CA SER A 303 -33.92 15.23 -11.97
C SER A 303 -32.46 15.68 -12.12
N ILE A 304 -31.97 15.60 -13.34
CA ILE A 304 -30.65 16.08 -13.72
C ILE A 304 -30.77 17.03 -14.90
N SER A 305 -29.86 17.99 -14.96
CA SER A 305 -29.62 18.82 -16.15
C SER A 305 -28.35 18.35 -16.84
N VAL A 306 -28.32 18.37 -18.18
CA VAL A 306 -27.19 17.86 -18.96
C VAL A 306 -26.83 18.84 -20.08
N GLY A 307 -25.54 19.19 -20.18
CA GLY A 307 -24.96 19.87 -21.34
C GLY A 307 -24.07 18.91 -22.11
N VAL A 308 -24.27 18.74 -23.41
CA VAL A 308 -23.53 17.80 -24.27
C VAL A 308 -22.80 18.56 -25.36
N SER A 309 -21.54 18.27 -25.65
CA SER A 309 -20.83 18.95 -26.73
C SER A 309 -19.84 18.04 -27.44
N MET A 310 -19.77 18.15 -28.77
CA MET A 310 -18.78 17.43 -29.58
C MET A 310 -17.42 18.12 -29.50
N HIS A 311 -16.33 17.37 -29.63
CA HIS A 311 -15.00 17.96 -29.78
C HIS A 311 -14.91 18.74 -31.10
N ILE A 312 -14.29 19.92 -31.07
CA ILE A 312 -14.03 20.73 -32.26
C ILE A 312 -12.54 20.59 -32.62
N ALA A 313 -12.24 20.43 -33.91
CA ALA A 313 -10.86 20.29 -34.37
C ALA A 313 -9.95 21.44 -33.87
N ASN A 314 -8.77 21.08 -33.36
CA ASN A 314 -7.79 21.98 -32.74
C ASN A 314 -8.26 22.69 -31.45
N GLU A 315 -9.39 22.28 -30.86
CA GLU A 315 -9.82 22.75 -29.54
C GLU A 315 -9.08 21.97 -28.44
N SER A 316 -8.50 22.67 -27.48
CA SER A 316 -7.90 22.04 -26.29
C SER A 316 -8.97 21.63 -25.28
N LEU A 317 -8.60 20.73 -24.36
CA LEU A 317 -9.53 20.15 -23.38
C LEU A 317 -10.24 21.22 -22.51
N GLY A 318 -9.50 22.22 -22.04
CA GLY A 318 -10.04 23.27 -21.17
C GLY A 318 -11.19 24.07 -21.79
N PRO A 319 -11.01 24.69 -22.97
CA PRO A 319 -12.08 25.32 -23.74
C PRO A 319 -13.29 24.40 -23.99
N TRP A 320 -13.04 23.13 -24.35
CA TRP A 320 -14.10 22.18 -24.63
C TRP A 320 -14.98 21.87 -23.40
N ILE A 321 -14.35 21.67 -22.24
CA ILE A 321 -15.07 21.51 -20.97
C ILE A 321 -15.90 22.77 -20.65
N ARG A 322 -15.33 23.97 -20.81
CA ARG A 322 -16.06 25.23 -20.56
C ARG A 322 -17.26 25.40 -21.48
N ARG A 323 -17.17 24.99 -22.74
CA ARG A 323 -18.29 25.02 -23.68
C ARG A 323 -19.39 24.03 -23.25
N THR A 324 -19.01 22.83 -22.85
CA THR A 324 -19.94 21.81 -22.33
C THR A 324 -20.66 22.30 -21.06
N ASP A 325 -19.93 22.93 -20.14
CA ASP A 325 -20.47 23.54 -18.93
C ASP A 325 -21.48 24.68 -19.23
N ARG A 326 -21.22 25.51 -20.23
CA ARG A 326 -22.18 26.53 -20.68
C ARG A 326 -23.51 25.93 -21.15
N LEU A 327 -23.47 24.77 -21.81
CA LEU A 327 -24.70 24.08 -22.24
C LEU A 327 -25.46 23.50 -21.04
N LEU A 328 -24.75 23.00 -20.03
CA LEU A 328 -25.37 22.58 -18.76
C LEU A 328 -26.04 23.77 -18.07
N TYR A 329 -25.37 24.92 -18.04
CA TYR A 329 -25.93 26.14 -17.49
C TYR A 329 -27.20 26.60 -18.25
N GLN A 330 -27.21 26.45 -19.58
CA GLN A 330 -28.41 26.70 -20.40
C GLN A 330 -29.54 25.73 -20.04
N ALA A 331 -29.25 24.44 -19.89
CA ALA A 331 -30.25 23.45 -19.45
C ALA A 331 -30.88 23.83 -18.10
N LYS A 332 -30.06 24.28 -17.14
CA LYS A 332 -30.54 24.77 -15.84
C LYS A 332 -31.41 26.03 -15.97
N LYS A 333 -31.08 26.94 -16.88
CA LYS A 333 -31.86 28.17 -17.14
C LYS A 333 -33.18 27.89 -17.86
N ASN A 334 -33.23 26.90 -18.73
CA ASN A 334 -34.40 26.53 -19.51
C ASN A 334 -35.45 25.73 -18.73
N GLY A 335 -35.35 25.70 -17.39
CA GLY A 335 -36.29 24.97 -16.53
C GLY A 335 -35.78 23.63 -15.99
N LYS A 336 -34.47 23.32 -16.16
CA LYS A 336 -33.83 22.09 -15.65
C LYS A 336 -34.39 20.82 -16.32
N ASN A 337 -34.03 19.63 -15.80
CA ASN A 337 -34.59 18.34 -16.25
C ASN A 337 -34.57 18.14 -17.78
N GLN A 338 -33.47 18.54 -18.41
CA GLN A 338 -33.32 18.47 -19.87
C GLN A 338 -31.88 18.28 -20.31
N VAL A 339 -31.72 17.87 -21.57
CA VAL A 339 -30.44 17.78 -22.27
C VAL A 339 -30.35 18.95 -23.26
N VAL A 340 -29.24 19.69 -23.23
CA VAL A 340 -28.90 20.75 -24.20
C VAL A 340 -27.60 20.38 -24.89
N CYS A 341 -27.56 20.49 -26.22
CA CYS A 341 -26.44 20.04 -27.07
C CYS A 341 -25.80 21.19 -27.87
#